data_AF-A0A833PGX7-F1
#
_entry.id   AF-A0A833PGX7-F1
#
_cell.length_a   1.000
_cell.length_b   1.000
_cell.length_c   1.000
_cell.angle_alpha   90.00
_cell.angle_beta   90.00
_cell.angle_gamma   90.00
#
_symmetry.space_group_name_H-M   'P 1'
#
loop_
_entity.id
_entity.type
_entity.pdbx_description
1 polymer ?
#
loop_
_entity_poly.entity_id
_entity_poly.type
_entity_poly.pdbx_seq_one_letter_code
_entity_poly.pdbx_strand_id
1 'polypeptide(L)'
;MSAYDFVKLEGWKKAKDYLRNAEKERWSGVAFGDLRQLIYYYDVVMDHGSIDRAREYANSPYTAPEIKAVIIKAIAEMEKCQ
;
A
#
# COMPACT_ATOMS: atom_id res chain seq x y z
N MET A 1 6.39 -16.62 -3.57
CA MET A 1 6.02 -15.80 -2.39
C MET A 1 5.26 -14.59 -2.89
N SER A 2 4.07 -14.32 -2.38
CA SER A 2 3.29 -13.15 -2.80
C SER A 2 3.82 -11.86 -2.15
N ALA A 3 3.41 -10.70 -2.67
CA ALA A 3 3.74 -9.41 -2.05
C ALA A 3 3.18 -9.30 -0.62
N TYR A 4 1.99 -9.83 -0.38
CA TYR A 4 1.37 -9.85 0.95
C TYR A 4 2.18 -10.71 1.92
N ASP A 5 2.57 -11.93 1.50
CA ASP A 5 3.38 -12.83 2.34
C ASP A 5 4.72 -12.18 2.70
N PHE A 6 5.35 -11.52 1.73
CA PHE A 6 6.60 -10.81 1.94
C PHE A 6 6.44 -9.69 2.98
N VAL A 7 5.41 -8.87 2.84
CA VAL A 7 5.14 -7.78 3.79
C VAL A 7 4.80 -8.32 5.18
N LYS A 8 4.02 -9.41 5.29
CA LYS A 8 3.72 -10.05 6.58
C LYS A 8 4.98 -10.59 7.28
N LEU A 9 5.90 -11.16 6.52
CA LEU A 9 7.14 -11.74 7.03
C LEU A 9 8.17 -10.67 7.42
N GLU A 10 8.42 -9.71 6.53
CA GLU A 10 9.56 -8.78 6.63
C GLU A 10 9.17 -7.38 7.14
N GLY A 11 7.88 -7.04 7.03
CA GLY A 11 7.35 -5.73 7.38
C GLY A 11 7.55 -4.67 6.29
N TRP A 12 6.79 -3.58 6.43
CA TRP A 12 6.72 -2.48 5.45
C TRP A 12 8.05 -1.78 5.19
N LYS A 13 8.88 -1.60 6.23
CA LYS A 13 10.18 -0.92 6.08
C LYS A 13 11.10 -1.70 5.15
N LYS A 14 11.26 -3.01 5.37
CA LYS A 14 12.07 -3.87 4.52
C LYS A 14 11.50 -3.98 3.11
N ALA A 15 10.18 -4.03 2.96
CA ALA A 15 9.53 -4.00 1.65
C ALA A 15 9.88 -2.74 0.84
N LYS A 16 9.87 -1.56 1.47
CA LYS A 16 10.28 -0.31 0.83
C LYS A 16 11.76 -0.32 0.45
N ASP A 17 12.63 -0.77 1.35
CA ASP A 17 14.07 -0.87 1.08
C ASP A 17 14.37 -1.84 -0.06
N TYR A 18 13.69 -2.98 -0.10
CA TYR A 18 13.79 -3.97 -1.15
C TYR A 18 13.36 -3.40 -2.51
N LEU A 19 12.19 -2.75 -2.58
CA LEU A 19 11.71 -2.12 -3.80
C LEU A 19 12.70 -1.07 -4.31
N ARG A 20 13.21 -0.21 -3.42
CA ARG A 20 14.17 0.84 -3.78
C ARG A 20 15.46 0.27 -4.38
N ASN A 21 15.95 -0.86 -3.86
CA ASN A 21 17.13 -1.51 -4.40
C ASN A 21 16.84 -2.18 -5.74
N ALA A 22 15.69 -2.86 -5.86
CA ALA A 22 15.25 -3.47 -7.12
C ALA A 22 15.09 -2.43 -8.26
N GLU A 23 14.55 -1.25 -7.96
CA GLU A 23 14.43 -0.15 -8.92
C GLU A 23 15.80 0.37 -9.39
N LYS A 24 16.80 0.46 -8.50
CA LYS A 24 18.18 0.83 -8.88
C LYS A 24 18.81 -0.20 -9.80
N GLU A 25 18.57 -1.48 -9.54
CA GLU A 25 19.06 -2.59 -10.35
C GLU A 25 18.22 -2.85 -11.62
N ARG A 26 17.18 -2.03 -11.86
CA ARG A 26 16.26 -2.13 -13.00
C ARG A 26 15.56 -3.50 -13.10
N TRP A 27 15.27 -4.11 -11.97
CA TRP A 27 14.51 -5.34 -11.94
C TRP A 27 13.04 -5.08 -12.29
N SER A 28 12.50 -5.91 -13.19
CA SER A 28 11.11 -5.84 -13.60
C SER A 28 10.50 -7.24 -13.63
N GLY A 29 9.39 -7.44 -12.93
CA GLY A 29 8.65 -8.69 -12.90
C GLY A 29 7.32 -8.53 -12.17
N VAL A 30 6.39 -9.47 -12.38
CA VAL A 30 5.03 -9.42 -11.83
C VAL A 30 5.04 -9.24 -10.30
N ALA A 31 5.88 -10.01 -9.59
CA ALA A 31 6.02 -9.92 -8.14
C ALA A 31 6.53 -8.54 -7.65
N PHE A 32 7.37 -7.86 -8.44
CA PHE A 32 7.82 -6.49 -8.13
C PHE A 32 6.72 -5.46 -8.40
N GLY A 33 5.94 -5.65 -9.46
CA GLY A 33 4.77 -4.83 -9.75
C GLY A 33 3.74 -4.90 -8.62
N ASP A 34 3.46 -6.12 -8.14
CA ASP A 34 2.53 -6.36 -7.03
C ASP A 34 3.02 -5.70 -5.73
N LEU A 35 4.32 -5.86 -5.41
CA LEU A 35 4.91 -5.23 -4.23
C LEU A 35 4.90 -3.71 -4.31
N ARG A 36 5.22 -3.14 -5.47
CA ARG A 36 5.18 -1.69 -5.72
C ARG A 36 3.77 -1.15 -5.54
N GLN A 37 2.78 -1.84 -6.08
CA GLN A 37 1.37 -1.47 -5.95
C GLN A 37 0.91 -1.55 -4.49
N LEU A 38 1.33 -2.57 -3.76
CA LEU A 38 1.00 -2.74 -2.35
C LEU A 38 1.64 -1.65 -1.47
N ILE A 39 2.89 -1.28 -1.74
CA ILE A 39 3.57 -0.17 -1.06
C ILE A 39 2.87 1.16 -1.35
N TYR A 40 2.41 1.39 -2.58
CA TYR A 40 1.61 2.57 -2.91
C TYR A 40 0.35 2.66 -2.06
N TYR A 41 -0.40 1.56 -1.91
CA TYR A 41 -1.60 1.55 -1.06
C TYR A 41 -1.28 1.76 0.41
N TYR A 42 -0.18 1.21 0.90
CA TYR A 42 0.31 1.48 2.24
C TYR A 42 0.57 2.98 2.44
N ASP A 43 1.27 3.62 1.52
CA ASP A 43 1.55 5.06 1.61
C ASP A 43 0.26 5.89 1.59
N VAL A 44 -0.69 5.56 0.71
CA VAL A 44 -2.02 6.21 0.68
C VAL A 44 -2.72 6.16 2.05
N VAL A 45 -2.69 5.02 2.74
CA VAL A 45 -3.31 4.91 4.07
C VAL A 45 -2.50 5.65 5.12
N MET A 46 -1.18 5.53 5.08
CA MET A 46 -0.28 6.11 6.08
C MET A 46 -0.14 7.63 5.98
N ASP A 47 -0.46 8.24 4.84
CA ASP A 47 -0.61 9.69 4.70
C ASP A 47 -1.70 10.25 5.65
N HIS A 48 -2.67 9.41 6.04
CA HIS A 48 -3.68 9.73 7.06
C HIS A 48 -3.30 9.25 8.47
N GLY A 49 -2.15 8.58 8.62
CA GLY A 49 -1.57 8.11 9.88
C GLY A 49 -2.08 6.75 10.38
N SER A 50 -3.27 6.32 9.98
CA SER A 50 -3.81 4.99 10.32
C SER A 50 -4.94 4.58 9.37
N ILE A 51 -5.29 3.28 9.36
CA ILE A 51 -6.45 2.75 8.64
C ILE A 51 -7.74 3.46 9.06
N ASP A 52 -7.94 3.66 10.37
CA ASP A 52 -9.16 4.30 10.90
C ASP A 52 -9.28 5.75 10.44
N ARG A 53 -8.17 6.51 10.45
CA ARG A 53 -8.17 7.90 9.96
C ARG A 53 -8.35 7.98 8.44
N ALA A 54 -7.74 7.06 7.69
CA ALA A 54 -7.97 6.97 6.25
C ALA A 54 -9.46 6.68 5.96
N ARG A 55 -10.08 5.79 6.73
CA ARG A 55 -11.51 5.45 6.62
C ARG A 55 -12.41 6.64 6.97
N GLU A 56 -12.10 7.38 8.02
CA GLU A 56 -12.81 8.60 8.40
C GLU A 56 -12.74 9.64 7.26
N TYR A 57 -11.54 9.90 6.75
CA TYR A 57 -11.33 10.83 5.63
C TYR A 57 -12.09 10.39 4.37
N ALA A 58 -12.05 9.11 4.02
CA ALA A 58 -12.78 8.58 2.86
C ALA A 58 -14.31 8.72 2.98
N ASN A 59 -14.85 8.76 4.20
CA ASN A 59 -16.27 8.92 4.46
C ASN A 59 -16.73 10.37 4.63
N SER A 60 -15.81 11.33 4.64
CA SER A 60 -16.13 12.75 4.64
C SER A 60 -16.95 13.15 3.40
N PRO A 61 -18.00 13.97 3.53
CA PRO A 61 -18.77 14.47 2.39
C PRO A 61 -17.96 15.41 1.48
N TYR A 62 -16.81 15.89 1.96
CA TYR A 62 -15.91 16.76 1.20
C TYR A 62 -14.84 16.00 0.42
N THR A 63 -14.77 14.67 0.56
CA THR A 63 -13.80 13.85 -0.16
C THR A 63 -14.34 13.53 -1.55
N ALA A 64 -13.55 13.88 -2.57
CA ALA A 64 -13.89 13.57 -3.95
C ALA A 64 -14.12 12.06 -4.16
N PRO A 65 -15.13 11.64 -4.94
CA PRO A 65 -15.47 10.23 -5.13
C PRO A 65 -14.30 9.35 -5.59
N GLU A 66 -13.44 9.89 -6.45
CA GLU A 66 -12.26 9.20 -6.98
C GLU A 66 -11.23 8.93 -5.87
N ILE A 67 -11.00 9.92 -5.01
CA ILE A 67 -10.09 9.81 -3.87
C ILE A 67 -10.65 8.82 -2.86
N LYS A 68 -11.95 8.88 -2.57
CA LYS A 68 -12.63 7.90 -1.71
C LYS A 68 -12.44 6.47 -2.23
N ALA A 69 -12.61 6.23 -3.53
CA ALA A 69 -12.45 4.92 -4.13
C ALA A 69 -11.01 4.39 -3.98
N VAL A 70 -10.01 5.25 -4.18
CA VAL A 70 -8.59 4.89 -4.00
C VAL A 70 -8.29 4.53 -2.55
N ILE A 71 -8.75 5.33 -1.58
CA ILE A 71 -8.50 5.08 -0.15
C ILE A 71 -9.20 3.80 0.32
N ILE A 72 -10.46 3.58 -0.06
CA ILE A 72 -11.18 2.34 0.28
C ILE A 72 -10.46 1.11 -0.26
N LYS A 73 -9.98 1.19 -1.51
CA LYS A 73 -9.19 0.11 -2.10
C LYS A 73 -7.88 -0.11 -1.33
N ALA A 74 -7.18 0.97 -0.99
CA ALA A 74 -5.93 0.90 -0.24
C ALA A 74 -6.11 0.25 1.13
N ILE A 75 -7.18 0.61 1.85
CA ILE A 75 -7.57 0.00 3.13
C ILE A 75 -7.81 -1.51 2.95
N ALA A 76 -8.60 -1.91 1.96
CA ALA A 76 -8.90 -3.32 1.72
C ALA A 76 -7.64 -4.15 1.41
N GLU A 77 -6.67 -3.58 0.69
CA GLU A 77 -5.38 -4.23 0.44
C GLU A 77 -4.50 -4.32 1.70
N MET A 78 -4.54 -3.29 2.56
CA MET A 78 -3.86 -3.32 3.84
C MET A 78 -4.44 -4.33 4.83
N GLU A 79 -5.76 -4.50 4.86
CA GLU A 79 -6.43 -5.49 5.72
C GLU A 79 -6.03 -6.92 5.36
N LYS A 80 -5.72 -7.21 4.08
CA LYS A 80 -5.15 -8.51 3.67
C LYS A 80 -3.76 -8.75 4.25
N CYS A 81 -3.04 -7.68 4.62
CA CYS A 81 -1.68 -7.73 5.18
C CYS A 81 -1.66 -7.84 6.72
N GLN A 82 -2.81 -7.75 7.38
CA GLN A 82 -2.97 -8.04 8.81
C GLN A 82 -3.07 -9.55 9.05
#